data_AF-A0A5P6VRN9-F1
#
_entry.id   AF-A0A5P6VRN9-F1
#
_cell.length_a   1.000
_cell.length_b   1.000
_cell.length_c   1.000
_cell.angle_alpha   90.00
_cell.angle_beta   90.00
_cell.angle_gamma   90.00
#
_symmetry.space_group_name_H-M   'P 1'
#
loop_
_entity.id
_entity.type
_entity.pdbx_description
1 polymer ?
#
loop_
_entity_poly.entity_id
_entity_poly.type
_entity_poly.pdbx_seq_one_letter_code
_entity_poly.pdbx_strand_id
1 'polypeptide(L)'
;MSKTGDTSFVFQCYDQLHTGTPRFRKKKGLDIEGICDNDTFKEWKLVVQADFLFKKLVSNRQAVYDEAISMAADLLDVKSNGTNVKEMVDNNIKQIDKLKSQISVLVDMCTLGDISREMYQRKKKKIEKQISNLEKSNEECQQEILESENDILKQERIKSLTAFINMEAFDLRAKIPDRIIDGFVERIIYDKGEFIWYLNPKVGNAIFEVDTTDWKKKMFKANKMVYPSLSGTGKHSF
;
A
#
# COMPACT_ATOMS: atom_id res chain seq x y z
N MET A 1 28.31 4.75 23.01
CA MET A 1 27.88 6.13 22.69
C MET A 1 28.87 6.75 21.72
N SER A 2 28.38 7.38 20.63
CA SER A 2 29.23 8.18 19.75
C SER A 2 29.72 9.45 20.48
N LYS A 3 30.83 10.04 20.03
CA LYS A 3 31.32 11.35 20.53
C LYS A 3 30.29 12.50 20.35
N THR A 4 29.20 12.27 19.63
CA THR A 4 28.11 13.23 19.34
C THR A 4 26.87 13.05 20.22
N GLY A 5 26.82 12.06 21.13
CA GLY A 5 25.62 11.77 21.94
C GLY A 5 24.57 10.88 21.26
N ASP A 6 24.70 10.64 19.95
CA ASP A 6 23.77 9.76 19.22
C ASP A 6 23.90 8.29 19.63
N THR A 7 22.75 7.66 19.91
CA THR A 7 22.60 6.21 20.06
C THR A 7 22.83 5.56 18.70
N SER A 8 23.73 4.57 18.63
CA SER A 8 23.98 3.82 17.40
C SER A 8 24.07 2.35 17.75
N PHE A 9 23.36 1.51 16.99
CA PHE A 9 23.36 0.08 17.21
C PHE A 9 24.57 -0.58 16.51
N VAL A 10 25.11 -1.61 17.16
CA VAL A 10 26.19 -2.46 16.63
C VAL A 10 25.64 -3.87 16.58
N PHE A 11 25.74 -4.49 15.42
CA PHE A 11 25.32 -5.86 15.18
C PHE A 11 26.54 -6.76 15.27
N GLN A 12 26.38 -7.86 16.00
CA GLN A 12 27.40 -8.88 16.18
C GLN A 12 26.76 -10.25 16.14
N CYS A 13 27.54 -11.26 15.76
CA CYS A 13 27.06 -12.62 15.74
C CYS A 13 26.67 -13.06 17.16
N TYR A 14 25.48 -13.64 17.31
CA TYR A 14 24.95 -13.98 18.62
C TYR A 14 25.87 -14.97 19.37
N ASP A 15 26.38 -15.99 18.69
CA ASP A 15 27.26 -16.99 19.32
C ASP A 15 28.56 -16.38 19.87
N GLN A 16 29.09 -15.32 19.23
CA GLN A 16 30.29 -14.63 19.70
C GLN A 16 30.10 -13.95 21.07
N LEU A 17 28.86 -13.69 21.51
CA LEU A 17 28.58 -13.18 22.87
C LEU A 17 28.98 -14.18 23.94
N HIS A 18 28.85 -15.47 23.65
CA HIS A 18 29.07 -16.56 24.60
C HIS A 18 30.42 -17.24 24.39
N THR A 19 30.82 -17.45 23.13
CA THR A 19 32.06 -18.18 22.80
C THR A 19 33.28 -17.28 22.70
N GLY A 20 33.06 -15.96 22.53
CA GLY A 20 34.09 -15.01 22.15
C GLY A 20 34.45 -15.07 20.66
N THR A 21 35.09 -14.02 20.16
CA THR A 21 35.48 -13.91 18.75
C THR A 21 36.62 -14.87 18.40
N PRO A 22 36.73 -15.34 17.14
CA PRO A 22 37.81 -16.24 16.72
C PRO A 22 39.21 -15.68 17.03
N ARG A 23 39.41 -14.36 16.88
CA ARG A 23 40.67 -13.69 17.21
C ARG A 23 41.02 -13.81 18.69
N PHE A 24 40.04 -13.63 19.57
CA PHE A 24 40.24 -13.72 21.01
C PHE A 24 40.50 -15.16 21.46
N ARG A 25 39.77 -16.12 20.90
CA ARG A 25 39.95 -17.56 21.17
C ARG A 25 41.33 -18.05 20.73
N LYS A 26 41.76 -17.70 19.51
CA LYS A 26 43.10 -18.01 18.99
C LYS A 26 44.22 -17.43 19.88
N LYS A 27 44.05 -16.20 20.38
CA LYS A 27 45.01 -15.58 21.32
C LYS A 27 45.11 -16.33 22.66
N LYS A 28 44.04 -17.01 23.07
CA LYS A 28 43.99 -17.84 24.29
C LYS A 28 44.32 -19.32 24.05
N GLY A 29 44.68 -19.71 22.83
CA GLY A 29 44.94 -21.11 22.48
C GLY A 29 43.69 -22.00 22.52
N LEU A 30 42.50 -21.41 22.37
CA LEU A 30 41.22 -22.12 22.33
C LEU A 30 40.86 -22.46 20.88
N ASP A 31 40.17 -23.58 20.70
CA ASP A 31 39.68 -24.02 19.40
C ASP A 31 38.68 -23.02 18.79
N ILE A 32 38.74 -22.88 17.46
CA ILE A 32 37.95 -21.94 16.66
C ILE A 32 36.92 -22.64 15.77
N GLU A 33 36.91 -23.98 15.73
CA GLU A 33 35.94 -24.74 14.94
C GLU A 33 34.50 -24.48 15.40
N GLY A 34 33.59 -24.32 14.44
CA GLY A 34 32.17 -24.02 14.69
C GLY A 34 31.88 -22.60 15.22
N ILE A 35 32.89 -21.74 15.37
CA ILE A 35 32.70 -20.36 15.83
C ILE A 35 32.42 -19.45 14.64
N CYS A 36 31.31 -18.72 14.73
CA CYS A 36 30.97 -17.66 13.79
C CYS A 36 32.14 -16.67 13.62
N ASP A 37 32.60 -16.50 12.38
CA ASP A 37 33.75 -15.67 12.02
C ASP A 37 33.37 -14.31 11.40
N ASN A 38 32.07 -14.00 11.39
CA ASN A 38 31.57 -12.70 10.94
C ASN A 38 32.04 -11.53 11.80
N ASP A 39 32.41 -10.44 11.13
CA ASP A 39 32.79 -9.20 11.77
C ASP A 39 31.56 -8.42 12.28
N THR A 40 31.77 -7.64 13.34
CA THR A 40 30.73 -6.73 13.83
C THR A 40 30.55 -5.54 12.88
N PHE A 41 29.31 -5.14 12.63
CA PHE A 41 29.01 -3.98 11.79
C PHE A 41 28.08 -2.98 12.50
N LYS A 42 28.08 -1.74 12.02
CA LYS A 42 27.24 -0.67 12.58
C LYS A 42 25.96 -0.53 11.78
N GLU A 43 24.89 -0.18 12.46
CA GLU A 43 23.56 0.03 11.89
C GLU A 43 23.51 0.87 10.61
N TRP A 44 24.30 1.95 10.53
CA TRP A 44 24.32 2.80 9.34
C TRP A 44 24.67 2.05 8.05
N LYS A 45 25.37 0.90 8.12
CA LYS A 45 25.64 0.05 6.95
C LYS A 45 24.35 -0.50 6.34
N LEU A 46 23.36 -0.89 7.16
CA LEU A 46 22.04 -1.33 6.69
C LEU A 46 21.29 -0.18 6.03
N VAL A 47 21.37 1.02 6.62
CA VAL A 47 20.72 2.21 6.06
C VAL A 47 21.26 2.55 4.68
N VAL A 48 22.59 2.52 4.49
CA VAL A 48 23.21 2.81 3.17
C VAL A 48 22.94 1.71 2.15
N GLN A 49 22.90 0.44 2.60
CA GLN A 49 22.55 -0.70 1.75
C GLN A 49 21.11 -0.62 1.24
N ALA A 50 20.14 -0.36 2.12
CA ALA A 50 18.75 -0.15 1.74
C ALA A 50 18.64 1.01 0.76
N ASP A 51 19.29 2.13 1.05
CA ASP A 51 19.30 3.31 0.19
C ASP A 51 19.81 2.97 -1.22
N PHE A 52 20.92 2.24 -1.33
CA PHE A 52 21.48 1.81 -2.61
C PHE A 52 20.57 0.84 -3.36
N LEU A 53 20.10 -0.22 -2.68
CA LEU A 53 19.29 -1.28 -3.27
C LEU A 53 17.99 -0.74 -3.85
N PHE A 54 17.24 0.01 -3.03
CA PHE A 54 15.95 0.54 -3.43
C PHE A 54 16.09 1.69 -4.43
N LYS A 55 17.11 2.56 -4.34
CA LYS A 55 17.36 3.56 -5.39
C LYS A 55 17.73 2.94 -6.73
N LYS A 56 18.41 1.78 -6.72
CA LYS A 56 18.78 1.03 -7.93
C LYS A 56 17.60 0.22 -8.49
N LEU A 57 16.75 -0.36 -7.65
CA LEU A 57 15.47 -0.96 -8.07
C LEU A 57 14.56 0.07 -8.74
N VAL A 58 14.56 1.28 -8.18
CA VAL A 58 13.81 2.43 -8.64
C VAL A 58 14.64 3.18 -9.71
N SER A 59 15.31 2.50 -10.64
CA SER A 59 16.02 3.17 -11.76
C SER A 59 15.06 3.56 -12.89
N ASN A 60 13.99 2.79 -13.08
CA ASN A 60 12.94 3.06 -14.07
C ASN A 60 11.71 3.71 -13.40
N ARG A 61 11.96 4.74 -12.56
CA ARG A 61 10.97 5.35 -11.65
C ARG A 61 9.72 5.79 -12.36
N GLN A 62 9.92 6.57 -13.41
CA GLN A 62 8.83 7.23 -14.10
C GLN A 62 7.97 6.21 -14.83
N ALA A 63 8.56 5.21 -15.50
CA ALA A 63 7.77 4.20 -16.21
C ALA A 63 7.01 3.26 -15.27
N VAL A 64 7.61 2.78 -14.18
CA VAL A 64 6.90 1.92 -13.21
C VAL A 64 5.84 2.73 -12.45
N TYR A 65 6.09 4.01 -12.20
CA TYR A 65 5.15 4.94 -11.58
C TYR A 65 3.99 5.30 -12.51
N ASP A 66 4.27 5.66 -13.77
CA ASP A 66 3.28 5.99 -14.79
C ASP A 66 2.43 4.76 -15.11
N GLU A 67 3.02 3.56 -15.12
CA GLU A 67 2.32 2.30 -15.32
C GLU A 67 1.42 1.95 -14.11
N ALA A 68 1.91 2.12 -12.87
CA ALA A 68 1.09 1.91 -11.68
C ALA A 68 -0.06 2.93 -11.58
N ILE A 69 0.15 4.17 -12.03
CA ILE A 69 -0.89 5.20 -12.14
C ILE A 69 -1.84 4.90 -13.28
N SER A 70 -1.36 4.44 -14.43
CA SER A 70 -2.21 4.06 -15.57
C SER A 70 -3.12 2.89 -15.18
N MET A 71 -2.56 1.83 -14.59
CA MET A 71 -3.36 0.71 -14.06
C MET A 71 -4.37 1.16 -13.00
N ALA A 72 -4.01 2.16 -12.19
CA ALA A 72 -4.93 2.74 -11.21
C ALA A 72 -5.99 3.64 -11.86
N ALA A 73 -5.66 4.36 -12.93
CA ALA A 73 -6.55 5.25 -13.67
C ALA A 73 -7.53 4.51 -14.57
N ASP A 74 -7.14 3.36 -15.11
CA ASP A 74 -8.03 2.45 -15.85
C ASP A 74 -9.17 1.91 -14.96
N LEU A 75 -8.98 1.93 -13.63
CA LEU A 75 -10.03 1.62 -12.64
C LEU A 75 -10.92 2.84 -12.29
N LEU A 76 -10.55 4.07 -12.70
CA LEU A 76 -11.23 5.32 -12.35
C LEU A 76 -12.28 5.80 -13.37
N ASP A 77 -12.31 5.23 -14.59
CA ASP A 77 -13.16 5.76 -15.69
C ASP A 77 -14.65 5.34 -15.61
N VAL A 78 -15.11 4.89 -14.43
CA VAL A 78 -16.51 4.50 -14.19
C VAL A 78 -17.24 5.65 -13.50
N LYS A 79 -18.28 6.14 -14.21
CA LYS A 79 -18.90 7.45 -14.09
C LYS A 79 -19.60 7.74 -12.75
N SER A 80 -19.52 9.01 -12.37
CA SER A 80 -20.14 9.68 -11.23
C SER A 80 -21.67 9.83 -11.33
N ASN A 81 -22.43 8.73 -11.27
CA ASN A 81 -23.91 8.77 -11.31
C ASN A 81 -24.60 8.59 -9.94
N GLY A 82 -23.86 8.32 -8.85
CA GLY A 82 -24.41 7.85 -7.58
C GLY A 82 -25.43 8.77 -6.87
N THR A 83 -25.40 10.09 -7.12
CA THR A 83 -26.31 11.04 -6.44
C THR A 83 -27.76 10.95 -6.94
N ASN A 84 -27.97 10.66 -8.24
CA ASN A 84 -29.32 10.57 -8.83
C ASN A 84 -30.03 9.27 -8.39
N VAL A 85 -29.26 8.19 -8.25
CA VAL A 85 -29.78 6.85 -7.90
C VAL A 85 -30.36 6.79 -6.48
N LYS A 86 -29.74 7.46 -5.49
CA LYS A 86 -30.27 7.55 -4.12
C LYS A 86 -31.64 8.24 -4.05
N GLU A 87 -31.81 9.34 -4.79
CA GLU A 87 -33.07 10.09 -4.82
C GLU A 87 -34.20 9.28 -5.49
N MET A 88 -33.86 8.46 -6.49
CA MET A 88 -34.79 7.55 -7.14
C MET A 88 -35.28 6.44 -6.19
N VAL A 89 -34.38 5.85 -5.41
CA VAL A 89 -34.72 4.83 -4.39
C VAL A 89 -35.67 5.41 -3.34
N ASP A 90 -35.39 6.61 -2.82
CA ASP A 90 -36.24 7.27 -1.84
C ASP A 90 -37.65 7.57 -2.38
N ASN A 91 -37.74 7.99 -3.64
CA ASN A 91 -39.03 8.24 -4.30
C ASN A 91 -39.82 6.94 -4.51
N ASN A 92 -39.15 5.85 -4.88
CA ASN A 92 -39.78 4.54 -5.03
C ASN A 92 -40.31 4.01 -3.68
N ILE A 93 -39.56 4.19 -2.58
CA ILE A 93 -40.02 3.82 -1.23
C ILE A 93 -41.32 4.56 -0.87
N LYS A 94 -41.37 5.87 -1.08
CA LYS A 94 -42.59 6.67 -0.85
C LYS A 94 -43.77 6.20 -1.71
N GLN A 95 -43.52 5.76 -2.94
CA GLN A 95 -44.57 5.20 -3.80
C GLN A 95 -45.05 3.83 -3.32
N ILE A 96 -44.14 2.96 -2.88
CA ILE A 96 -44.48 1.65 -2.30
C ILE A 96 -45.38 1.85 -1.08
N ASP A 97 -45.07 2.80 -0.20
CA ASP A 97 -45.89 3.07 1.00
C ASP A 97 -47.30 3.56 0.63
N LYS A 98 -47.42 4.42 -0.38
CA LYS A 98 -48.73 4.84 -0.92
C LYS A 98 -49.52 3.66 -1.46
N LEU A 99 -48.89 2.77 -2.22
CA LEU A 99 -49.53 1.57 -2.78
C LEU A 99 -49.95 0.60 -1.67
N LYS A 100 -49.13 0.41 -0.62
CA LYS A 100 -49.48 -0.40 0.57
C LYS A 100 -50.68 0.19 1.32
N SER A 101 -50.74 1.52 1.47
CA SER A 101 -51.90 2.20 2.04
C SER A 101 -53.16 2.02 1.18
N GLN A 102 -53.05 2.06 -0.15
CA GLN A 102 -54.19 1.76 -1.05
C GLN A 102 -54.71 0.33 -0.89
N ILE A 103 -53.84 -0.66 -0.63
CA ILE A 103 -54.28 -2.02 -0.31
C ILE A 103 -55.07 -2.04 1.01
N SER A 104 -54.64 -1.29 2.03
CA SER A 104 -55.38 -1.15 3.29
C SER A 104 -56.79 -0.59 3.05
N VAL A 105 -56.89 0.50 2.29
CA VAL A 105 -58.19 1.11 1.95
C VAL A 105 -59.08 0.15 1.14
N LEU A 106 -58.50 -0.65 0.25
CA LEU A 106 -59.23 -1.68 -0.49
C LEU A 106 -59.76 -2.81 0.42
N VAL A 107 -59.03 -3.15 1.50
CA VAL A 107 -59.50 -4.11 2.51
C VAL A 107 -60.73 -3.53 3.20
N ASP A 108 -60.68 -2.28 3.63
CA ASP A 108 -61.79 -1.62 4.32
C ASP A 108 -63.06 -1.60 3.45
N MET A 109 -62.95 -1.14 2.19
CA MET A 109 -64.08 -1.16 1.25
C MET A 109 -64.65 -2.57 1.01
N CYS A 110 -63.80 -3.61 1.00
CA CYS A 110 -64.27 -4.98 0.85
C CYS A 110 -65.00 -5.47 2.11
N THR A 111 -64.57 -5.06 3.30
CA THR A 111 -65.22 -5.41 4.57
C THR A 111 -66.57 -4.71 4.77
N LEU A 112 -66.70 -3.47 4.27
CA LEU A 112 -67.94 -2.70 4.28
C LEU A 112 -68.94 -3.16 3.22
N GLY A 113 -68.50 -4.00 2.27
CA GLY A 113 -69.34 -4.55 1.20
C GLY A 113 -69.46 -3.64 -0.04
N ASP A 114 -68.70 -2.53 -0.09
CA ASP A 114 -68.70 -1.59 -1.21
C ASP A 114 -68.14 -2.22 -2.51
N ILE A 115 -67.30 -3.25 -2.39
CA ILE A 115 -66.72 -4.00 -3.51
C ILE A 115 -66.76 -5.51 -3.26
N SER A 116 -66.87 -6.29 -4.35
CA SER A 116 -66.83 -7.75 -4.27
C SER A 116 -65.41 -8.28 -3.99
N ARG A 117 -65.33 -9.50 -3.44
CA ARG A 117 -64.06 -10.19 -3.16
C ARG A 117 -63.22 -10.40 -4.44
N GLU A 118 -63.86 -10.70 -5.57
CA GLU A 118 -63.17 -10.88 -6.85
C GLU A 118 -62.59 -9.55 -7.37
N MET A 119 -63.33 -8.45 -7.20
CA MET A 119 -62.85 -7.12 -7.57
C MET A 119 -61.67 -6.69 -6.69
N TYR A 120 -61.75 -6.93 -5.38
CA TYR A 120 -60.65 -6.72 -4.44
C TYR A 120 -59.41 -7.50 -4.87
N GLN A 121 -59.53 -8.80 -5.13
CA GLN A 121 -58.41 -9.65 -5.53
C GLN A 121 -57.75 -9.16 -6.83
N ARG A 122 -58.54 -8.75 -7.83
CA ARG A 122 -57.99 -8.18 -9.08
C ARG A 122 -57.21 -6.89 -8.83
N LYS A 123 -57.78 -5.96 -8.06
CA LYS A 123 -57.13 -4.67 -7.75
C LYS A 123 -55.88 -4.86 -6.89
N LYS A 124 -55.95 -5.67 -5.85
CA LYS A 124 -54.82 -6.06 -5.00
C LYS A 124 -53.68 -6.63 -5.83
N LYS A 125 -53.96 -7.62 -6.68
CA LYS A 125 -52.93 -8.25 -7.54
C LYS A 125 -52.24 -7.24 -8.46
N LYS A 126 -52.98 -6.24 -8.97
CA LYS A 126 -52.40 -5.17 -9.79
C LYS A 126 -51.45 -4.28 -8.97
N ILE A 127 -51.86 -3.89 -7.76
CA ILE A 127 -51.05 -3.05 -6.87
C ILE A 127 -49.82 -3.82 -6.36
N GLU A 128 -49.97 -5.08 -5.97
CA GLU A 128 -48.85 -5.95 -5.58
C GLU A 128 -47.82 -6.11 -6.70
N LYS A 129 -48.28 -6.23 -7.95
CA LYS A 129 -47.38 -6.25 -9.11
C LYS A 129 -46.60 -4.94 -9.27
N GLN A 130 -47.24 -3.80 -9.00
CA GLN A 130 -46.56 -2.49 -9.03
C GLN A 130 -45.52 -2.37 -7.91
N ILE A 131 -45.86 -2.81 -6.69
CA ILE A 131 -44.93 -2.86 -5.56
C ILE A 131 -43.73 -3.74 -5.90
N SER A 132 -43.96 -4.96 -6.37
CA SER A 132 -42.88 -5.90 -6.73
C SER A 132 -41.95 -5.34 -7.80
N ASN A 133 -42.47 -4.62 -8.80
CA ASN A 133 -41.64 -3.96 -9.80
C ASN A 133 -40.77 -2.84 -9.21
N LEU A 134 -41.33 -2.02 -8.30
CA LEU A 134 -40.59 -0.94 -7.63
C LEU A 134 -39.54 -1.48 -6.66
N GLU A 135 -39.86 -2.56 -5.92
CA GLU A 135 -38.91 -3.24 -5.03
C GLU A 135 -37.73 -3.82 -5.81
N LYS A 136 -38.00 -4.49 -6.95
CA LYS A 136 -36.94 -4.99 -7.83
C LYS A 136 -36.04 -3.86 -8.37
N SER A 137 -36.65 -2.76 -8.82
CA SER A 137 -35.89 -1.58 -9.28
C SER A 137 -35.02 -1.00 -8.16
N ASN A 138 -35.49 -1.01 -6.90
CA ASN A 138 -34.71 -0.54 -5.77
C ASN A 138 -33.52 -1.45 -5.44
N GLU A 139 -33.69 -2.77 -5.54
CA GLU A 139 -32.60 -3.73 -5.33
C GLU A 139 -31.47 -3.51 -6.35
N GLU A 140 -31.82 -3.32 -7.63
CA GLU A 140 -30.86 -3.01 -8.70
C GLU A 140 -30.12 -1.68 -8.42
N CYS A 141 -30.85 -0.63 -8.02
CA CYS A 141 -30.25 0.65 -7.66
C CYS A 141 -29.36 0.59 -6.41
N GLN A 142 -29.71 -0.23 -5.41
CA GLN A 142 -28.91 -0.40 -4.20
C GLN A 142 -27.58 -1.11 -4.49
N GLN A 143 -27.57 -2.09 -5.40
CA GLN A 143 -26.33 -2.71 -5.86
C GLN A 143 -25.41 -1.69 -6.54
N GLU A 144 -25.95 -0.85 -7.43
CA GLU A 144 -25.21 0.22 -8.10
C GLU A 144 -24.61 1.23 -7.09
N ILE A 145 -25.34 1.58 -6.04
CA ILE A 145 -24.83 2.45 -4.97
C ILE A 145 -23.64 1.80 -4.24
N LEU A 146 -23.76 0.53 -3.83
CA LEU A 146 -22.70 -0.18 -3.11
C LEU A 146 -21.41 -0.30 -3.93
N GLU A 147 -21.54 -0.57 -5.23
CA GLU A 147 -20.41 -0.62 -6.15
C GLU A 147 -19.73 0.76 -6.25
N SER A 148 -20.52 1.83 -6.40
CA SER A 148 -19.99 3.19 -6.49
C SER A 148 -19.27 3.67 -5.21
N GLU A 149 -19.80 3.34 -4.03
CA GLU A 149 -19.18 3.70 -2.74
C GLU A 149 -17.85 2.96 -2.51
N ASN A 150 -17.79 1.69 -2.91
CA ASN A 150 -16.55 0.90 -2.87
C ASN A 150 -15.50 1.49 -3.81
N ASP A 151 -15.90 1.92 -5.00
CA ASP A 151 -15.00 2.57 -5.93
C ASP A 151 -14.46 3.90 -5.39
N ILE A 152 -15.30 4.76 -4.80
CA ILE A 152 -14.85 6.01 -4.14
C ILE A 152 -13.78 5.72 -3.07
N LEU A 153 -13.98 4.72 -2.22
CA LEU A 153 -13.00 4.32 -1.21
C LEU A 153 -11.68 3.84 -1.83
N LYS A 154 -11.74 3.11 -2.95
CA LYS A 154 -10.53 2.76 -3.72
C LYS A 154 -9.86 4.03 -4.27
N GLN A 155 -10.62 5.01 -4.78
CA GLN A 155 -10.07 6.26 -5.30
C GLN A 155 -9.33 7.07 -4.21
N GLU A 156 -9.92 7.17 -3.01
CA GLU A 156 -9.28 7.87 -1.89
C GLU A 156 -8.00 7.17 -1.42
N ARG A 157 -8.01 5.83 -1.44
CA ARG A 157 -6.82 5.03 -1.11
C ARG A 157 -5.73 5.19 -2.15
N ILE A 158 -6.08 5.19 -3.43
CA ILE A 158 -5.16 5.47 -4.54
C ILE A 158 -4.58 6.88 -4.40
N LYS A 159 -5.41 7.92 -4.23
CA LYS A 159 -4.94 9.31 -4.04
C LYS A 159 -4.01 9.45 -2.84
N SER A 160 -4.33 8.78 -1.74
CA SER A 160 -3.50 8.78 -0.53
C SER A 160 -2.16 8.10 -0.76
N LEU A 161 -2.15 6.98 -1.49
CA LEU A 161 -0.92 6.29 -1.91
C LEU A 161 -0.09 7.16 -2.86
N THR A 162 -0.73 7.80 -3.84
CA THR A 162 -0.08 8.74 -4.77
C THR A 162 0.56 9.91 -4.03
N ALA A 163 -0.15 10.52 -3.07
CA ALA A 163 0.39 11.62 -2.27
C ALA A 163 1.55 11.17 -1.38
N PHE A 164 1.46 9.98 -0.78
CA PHE A 164 2.51 9.39 0.04
C PHE A 164 3.78 9.09 -0.78
N ILE A 165 3.61 8.49 -1.96
CA ILE A 165 4.71 8.22 -2.90
C ILE A 165 5.34 9.54 -3.36
N ASN A 166 4.54 10.57 -3.64
CA ASN A 166 5.03 11.87 -4.09
C ASN A 166 5.73 12.69 -2.98
N MET A 167 5.36 12.52 -1.71
CA MET A 167 5.97 13.26 -0.60
C MET A 167 7.24 12.61 -0.02
N GLU A 168 7.39 11.28 -0.04
CA GLU A 168 8.52 10.60 0.62
C GLU A 168 9.47 9.83 -0.33
N ALA A 169 9.06 9.48 -1.55
CA ALA A 169 9.89 8.66 -2.45
C ALA A 169 10.79 9.47 -3.41
N PHE A 170 10.60 10.78 -3.52
CA PHE A 170 11.28 11.61 -4.53
C PHE A 170 12.47 12.47 -4.02
N ASP A 171 12.65 12.64 -2.72
CA ASP A 171 13.89 13.25 -2.23
C ASP A 171 15.01 12.20 -2.21
N LEU A 172 15.94 12.31 -3.16
CA LEU A 172 17.17 11.51 -3.20
C LEU A 172 18.00 11.61 -1.90
N ARG A 173 17.70 12.58 -1.03
CA ARG A 173 18.35 12.78 0.28
C ARG A 173 17.52 12.25 1.45
N ALA A 174 16.25 11.88 1.25
CA ALA A 174 15.42 11.32 2.30
C ALA A 174 15.81 9.85 2.56
N LYS A 175 15.75 9.46 3.84
CA LYS A 175 15.89 8.06 4.23
C LYS A 175 14.66 7.31 3.74
N ILE A 176 14.86 6.14 3.14
CA ILE A 176 13.76 5.25 2.77
C ILE A 176 12.97 4.87 4.03
N PRO A 177 11.64 5.09 4.06
CA PRO A 177 10.82 4.75 5.22
C PRO A 177 10.91 3.26 5.54
N ASP A 178 11.07 2.92 6.83
CA ASP A 178 11.25 1.53 7.26
C ASP A 178 10.06 0.64 6.84
N ARG A 179 8.85 1.21 6.74
CA ARG A 179 7.64 0.51 6.22
C ARG A 179 7.79 -0.01 4.78
N ILE A 180 8.53 0.69 3.93
CA ILE A 180 8.82 0.24 2.56
C ILE A 180 9.80 -0.93 2.61
N ILE A 181 10.80 -0.86 3.49
CA ILE A 181 11.76 -1.95 3.68
C ILE A 181 11.02 -3.20 4.20
N ASP A 182 10.17 -3.07 5.21
CA ASP A 182 9.40 -4.17 5.80
C ASP A 182 8.41 -4.82 4.80
N GLY A 183 7.87 -4.03 3.86
CA GLY A 183 6.96 -4.54 2.84
C GLY A 183 7.66 -5.36 1.74
N PHE A 184 8.91 -5.04 1.45
CA PHE A 184 9.66 -5.59 0.30
C PHE A 184 10.76 -6.59 0.70
N VAL A 185 11.22 -6.58 1.96
CA VAL A 185 12.36 -7.39 2.43
C VAL A 185 11.86 -8.48 3.37
N GLU A 186 12.16 -9.73 3.04
CA GLU A 186 11.84 -10.88 3.89
C GLU A 186 12.91 -11.10 4.96
N ARG A 187 14.19 -11.07 4.57
CA ARG A 187 15.33 -11.22 5.49
C ARG A 187 16.61 -10.63 4.94
N ILE A 188 17.52 -10.28 5.83
CA ILE A 188 18.86 -9.79 5.51
C ILE A 188 19.87 -10.75 6.16
N ILE A 189 20.78 -11.31 5.36
CA ILE A 189 21.87 -12.15 5.84
C ILE A 189 23.17 -11.36 5.67
N TYR A 190 24.01 -11.37 6.71
CA TYR A 190 25.36 -10.83 6.65
C TYR A 190 26.35 -11.98 6.75
N ASP A 191 27.21 -12.12 5.74
CA ASP A 191 28.26 -13.13 5.70
C ASP A 191 29.57 -12.50 5.21
N LYS A 192 30.61 -12.55 6.03
CA LYS A 192 32.00 -12.18 5.69
C LYS A 192 32.21 -10.85 4.94
N GLY A 193 31.39 -9.84 5.23
CA GLY A 193 31.49 -8.53 4.57
C GLY A 193 30.42 -8.28 3.50
N GLU A 194 29.63 -9.29 3.17
CA GLU A 194 28.58 -9.21 2.17
C GLU A 194 27.21 -9.15 2.85
N PHE A 195 26.34 -8.29 2.32
CA PHE A 195 24.93 -8.23 2.70
C PHE A 195 24.09 -8.86 1.61
N ILE A 196 23.38 -9.93 1.95
CA ILE A 196 22.47 -10.65 1.07
C ILE A 196 21.04 -10.29 1.49
N TRP A 197 20.33 -9.58 0.61
CA TRP A 197 18.97 -9.13 0.84
C TRP A 197 18.00 -10.06 0.10
N TYR A 198 17.12 -10.73 0.84
CA TYR A 198 16.03 -11.53 0.29
C TYR A 198 14.78 -10.67 0.21
N LEU A 199 14.30 -10.46 -1.01
CA LEU A 199 13.06 -9.72 -1.26
C LEU A 199 11.85 -10.64 -1.14
N ASN A 200 10.72 -10.09 -0.70
CA ASN A 200 9.49 -10.84 -0.51
C ASN A 200 8.97 -11.36 -1.87
N PRO A 201 8.82 -12.69 -2.04
CA PRO A 201 8.45 -13.31 -3.32
C PRO A 201 7.03 -12.94 -3.80
N LYS A 202 6.17 -12.40 -2.92
CA LYS A 202 4.86 -11.84 -3.33
C LYS A 202 4.98 -10.60 -4.22
N VAL A 203 6.14 -9.96 -4.27
CA VAL A 203 6.41 -8.71 -5.02
C VAL A 203 7.39 -8.95 -6.18
N GLY A 204 7.96 -10.15 -6.31
CA GLY A 204 8.82 -10.57 -7.42
C GLY A 204 10.07 -11.33 -6.95
N ASN A 205 10.45 -12.38 -7.68
CA ASN A 205 11.64 -13.19 -7.38
C ASN A 205 12.91 -12.51 -7.93
N ALA A 206 13.55 -11.65 -7.13
CA ALA A 206 14.86 -11.08 -7.47
C ALA A 206 15.81 -11.15 -6.27
N ILE A 207 17.05 -11.62 -6.50
CA ILE A 207 18.12 -11.69 -5.50
C ILE A 207 19.15 -10.61 -5.83
N PHE A 208 19.59 -9.85 -4.83
CA PHE A 208 20.63 -8.83 -4.96
C PHE A 208 21.78 -9.09 -4.00
N GLU A 209 22.98 -9.23 -4.56
CA GLU A 209 24.24 -9.35 -3.81
C GLU A 209 25.00 -8.02 -3.90
N VAL A 210 25.45 -7.51 -2.75
CA VAL A 210 26.24 -6.28 -2.69
C VAL A 210 27.48 -6.50 -1.81
N ASP A 211 28.64 -6.51 -2.46
CA ASP A 211 29.94 -6.50 -1.78
C ASP A 211 30.19 -5.14 -1.11
N THR A 212 30.50 -5.16 0.18
CA THR A 212 30.76 -3.96 0.99
C THR A 212 32.17 -3.86 1.55
N THR A 213 33.08 -4.73 1.10
CA THR A 213 34.43 -4.89 1.66
C THR A 213 35.23 -3.58 1.64
N ASP A 214 35.00 -2.73 0.62
CA ASP A 214 35.71 -1.45 0.43
C ASP A 214 35.00 -0.19 0.97
N TRP A 215 33.85 -0.34 1.64
CA TRP A 215 33.01 0.80 2.02
C TRP A 215 33.61 1.63 3.18
N LYS A 216 33.77 2.95 2.97
CA LYS A 216 34.38 3.89 3.95
C LYS A 216 33.34 4.85 4.53
N LYS A 217 33.50 5.24 5.81
CA LYS A 217 32.60 6.18 6.53
C LYS A 217 32.41 7.55 5.85
N LYS A 218 33.34 7.97 4.97
CA LYS A 218 33.20 9.18 4.14
C LYS A 218 32.07 9.10 3.10
N MET A 219 31.68 7.89 2.69
CA MET A 219 30.55 7.66 1.79
C MET A 219 29.20 7.99 2.45
N PHE A 220 29.13 8.01 3.79
CA PHE A 220 28.00 8.53 4.56
C PHE A 220 27.95 10.07 4.59
N LYS A 221 29.09 10.75 4.42
CA LYS A 221 29.19 12.22 4.47
C LYS A 221 29.10 12.91 3.11
N ALA A 222 29.18 12.18 2.00
CA ALA A 222 29.09 12.75 0.64
C ALA A 222 27.71 13.37 0.32
N ASN A 223 26.71 13.23 1.20
CA ASN A 223 25.44 13.96 1.12
C ASN A 223 25.43 15.30 1.90
N LYS A 224 26.56 15.76 2.44
CA LYS A 224 26.75 17.13 2.94
C LYS A 224 28.05 17.71 2.38
N MET A 225 27.93 18.71 1.49
CA MET A 225 28.98 19.37 0.67
C MET A 225 29.36 18.52 -0.56
N VAL A 226 29.14 18.95 -1.81
CA VAL A 226 29.55 20.21 -2.43
C VAL A 226 28.59 20.56 -3.60
N TYR A 227 27.99 21.75 -3.56
CA TYR A 227 27.60 22.48 -4.76
C TYR A 227 28.85 23.14 -5.33
N PRO A 228 29.12 23.06 -6.64
CA PRO A 228 29.82 24.13 -7.33
C PRO A 228 28.77 25.04 -7.94
N SER A 229 28.87 26.32 -7.61
CA SER A 229 28.30 27.43 -8.34
C SER A 229 28.52 27.27 -9.85
N LEU A 230 27.46 27.56 -10.62
CA LEU A 230 27.55 27.87 -12.03
C LEU A 230 28.63 28.94 -12.26
N SER A 231 29.67 28.60 -13.02
CA SER A 231 30.49 29.56 -13.73
C SER A 231 30.98 28.91 -15.01
N GLY A 232 30.89 29.66 -16.11
CA GLY A 232 30.98 29.16 -17.46
C GLY A 232 32.38 28.74 -17.93
N THR A 233 32.33 28.24 -19.16
CA THR A 233 33.40 28.15 -20.17
C THR A 233 34.57 27.22 -19.89
N GLY A 234 34.73 26.19 -20.73
CA GLY A 234 36.00 25.46 -20.84
C GLY A 234 35.86 24.16 -21.63
N LYS A 235 36.63 24.04 -22.71
CA LYS A 235 36.62 22.97 -23.72
C LYS A 235 37.54 21.78 -23.38
N HIS A 236 37.26 20.66 -24.07
CA HIS A 236 38.14 19.60 -24.59
C HIS A 236 38.74 18.50 -23.67
N SER A 237 38.56 17.26 -24.17
CA SER A 237 39.50 16.13 -24.39
C SER A 237 40.44 15.74 -23.24
N PHE A 238 40.56 14.48 -22.79
CA PHE A 238 40.45 13.16 -23.43
C PHE A 238 39.64 12.18 -22.57
#